data_AF-A0AAD1ZMJ3-F1
#
_entry.id   AF-A0AAD1ZMJ3-F1
#
_cell.length_a   1.000
_cell.length_b   1.000
_cell.length_c   1.000
_cell.angle_alpha   90.00
_cell.angle_beta   90.00
_cell.angle_gamma   90.00
#
_symmetry.space_group_name_H-M   'P 1'
#
loop_
_entity.id
_entity.type
_entity.pdbx_description
1 polymer ?
#
loop_
_entity_poly.entity_id
_entity_poly.type
_entity_poly.pdbx_seq_one_letter_code
_entity_poly.pdbx_strand_id
1 'polypeptide(L)'
;MTNHVDMVDPTLRYLGRFDPEIYFPVPSVQNREAILSLHTQKWSKTITGSVLKWVMRKTVGFTNAALQALCAHATIIALNSANKVFTLGFYKPEHTNNTYLGIWYKDYSSNRPVWLGNREKPIMDILAFSISSAGKLIVTSNRSDPIELYGGGNGTNMTAMLLNSGNFVVRETNINGSAGRILWESFDYPTNTLNPGMKLGVNYRNGRNRYLTSWFALNNFASGIFTLEWDPARHRLIVRRRRLVYWTNGDVKNYTNENSRLNVNEFENIVHKPHVLNFNYNLTYVSNGVEDYFSYSLIIDPKLSPERRKTLSLLRLKFNGDIYDPDHPDISQVSVIVITEAVNYGSSQVAGIIMRNLFGYQGISLMEM
;
A
#
# COMPACT_ATOMS: atom_id res chain seq x y z
N MET A 1 -33.40 7.05 23.62
CA MET A 1 -32.23 7.38 24.47
C MET A 1 -31.83 8.81 24.20
N THR A 2 -31.80 9.66 25.23
CA THR A 2 -31.37 11.06 25.12
C THR A 2 -30.22 11.30 26.09
N ASN A 3 -29.24 12.10 25.67
CA ASN A 3 -28.04 12.41 26.46
C ASN A 3 -28.19 13.71 27.25
N HIS A 4 -29.33 14.39 27.09
CA HIS A 4 -29.67 15.65 27.74
C HIS A 4 -30.97 15.45 28.53
N VAL A 5 -30.83 14.85 29.71
CA VAL A 5 -31.94 14.59 30.63
C VAL A 5 -32.65 15.89 31.03
N ASP A 6 -31.92 16.99 31.07
CA ASP A 6 -32.44 18.33 31.41
C ASP A 6 -33.34 18.93 30.31
N MET A 7 -33.29 18.38 29.10
CA MET A 7 -34.17 18.76 27.98
C MET A 7 -35.45 17.91 27.93
N VAL A 8 -35.57 16.90 28.80
CA VAL A 8 -36.78 16.08 28.91
C VAL A 8 -37.71 16.74 29.93
N ASP A 9 -38.96 16.90 29.54
CA ASP A 9 -40.00 17.41 30.44
C ASP A 9 -40.01 16.57 31.75
N PRO A 10 -39.82 17.19 32.92
CA PRO A 10 -39.82 16.50 34.21
C PRO A 10 -41.09 15.68 34.45
N THR A 11 -42.22 16.10 33.89
CA THR A 11 -43.51 15.41 34.03
C THR A 11 -43.55 14.05 33.33
N LEU A 12 -42.66 13.81 32.36
CA LEU A 12 -42.52 12.52 31.70
C LEU A 12 -41.59 11.55 32.47
N ARG A 13 -40.84 12.04 33.46
CA ARG A 13 -39.94 11.23 34.32
C ARG A 13 -40.66 10.56 35.50
N TYR A 14 -41.96 10.85 35.70
CA TYR A 14 -42.78 10.16 36.70
C TYR A 14 -43.03 8.69 36.31
N LEU A 15 -43.08 7.82 37.32
CA LEU A 15 -43.27 6.37 37.18
C LEU A 15 -44.44 6.03 36.24
N GLY A 16 -44.16 5.22 35.23
CA GLY A 16 -45.15 4.68 34.29
C GLY A 16 -45.27 5.41 32.94
N ARG A 17 -44.49 6.47 32.69
CA ARG A 17 -44.49 7.19 31.39
C ARG A 17 -43.25 6.95 30.52
N PHE A 18 -42.10 6.66 31.13
CA PHE A 18 -40.89 6.18 30.46
C PHE A 18 -40.38 4.89 31.08
N ASP A 19 -39.60 4.13 30.30
CA ASP A 19 -38.71 3.08 30.80
C ASP A 19 -37.75 3.63 31.88
N PRO A 20 -37.19 2.78 32.77
CA PRO A 20 -36.32 3.22 33.86
C PRO A 20 -35.17 4.11 33.38
N GLU A 21 -34.94 5.22 34.10
CA GLU A 21 -33.82 6.11 33.84
C GLU A 21 -32.51 5.47 34.34
N ILE A 22 -31.65 5.07 33.40
CA ILE A 22 -30.36 4.45 33.71
C ILE A 22 -29.24 5.47 33.50
N TYR A 23 -28.67 5.97 34.58
CA TYR A 23 -27.52 6.86 34.57
C TYR A 23 -26.21 6.06 34.50
N PHE A 24 -25.35 6.40 33.54
CA PHE A 24 -24.02 5.79 33.40
C PHE A 24 -22.94 6.79 33.84
N PRO A 25 -22.41 6.68 35.08
CA PRO A 25 -21.35 7.57 35.55
C PRO A 25 -20.05 7.37 34.78
N VAL A 26 -19.16 8.39 34.82
CA VAL A 26 -17.78 8.22 34.35
C VAL A 26 -17.09 7.08 35.10
N PRO A 27 -16.31 6.22 34.44
CA PRO A 27 -15.77 5.01 35.06
C PRO A 27 -14.71 5.35 36.13
N SER A 28 -14.74 4.61 37.24
CA SER A 28 -13.68 4.59 38.26
C SER A 28 -12.34 4.09 37.71
N VAL A 29 -11.24 4.20 38.45
CA VAL A 29 -9.92 3.71 38.02
C VAL A 29 -9.99 2.21 37.66
N GLN A 30 -10.63 1.40 38.51
CA GLN A 30 -10.82 -0.03 38.31
C GLN A 30 -11.68 -0.32 37.08
N ASN A 31 -12.76 0.45 36.87
CA ASN A 31 -13.61 0.28 35.70
C ASN A 31 -12.87 0.67 34.41
N ARG A 32 -12.04 1.73 34.43
CA ARG A 32 -11.18 2.09 33.29
C ARG A 32 -10.18 0.98 32.98
N GLU A 33 -9.61 0.34 33.99
CA GLU A 33 -8.73 -0.82 33.81
C GLU A 33 -9.42 -1.96 33.07
N ALA A 34 -10.63 -2.33 33.53
CA ALA A 34 -11.42 -3.40 32.92
C ALA A 34 -11.80 -3.06 31.47
N ILE A 35 -12.25 -1.82 31.21
CA ILE A 35 -12.61 -1.35 29.86
C ILE A 35 -11.39 -1.38 28.93
N LEU A 36 -10.25 -0.85 29.36
CA LEU A 36 -9.01 -0.86 28.58
C LEU A 36 -8.53 -2.29 28.32
N SER A 37 -8.58 -3.15 29.34
CA SER A 37 -8.21 -4.57 29.21
C SER A 37 -9.10 -5.28 28.22
N LEU A 38 -10.42 -5.03 28.25
CA LEU A 38 -11.37 -5.61 27.30
C LEU A 38 -11.07 -5.17 25.85
N HIS A 39 -10.86 -3.87 25.62
CA HIS A 39 -10.59 -3.34 24.28
C HIS A 39 -9.20 -3.69 23.74
N THR A 40 -8.27 -4.09 24.61
CA THR A 40 -6.89 -4.47 24.25
C THR A 40 -6.65 -5.98 24.36
N GLN A 41 -7.66 -6.76 24.75
CA GLN A 41 -7.54 -8.20 24.99
C GLN A 41 -7.02 -8.97 23.76
N LYS A 42 -7.43 -8.52 22.56
CA LYS A 42 -7.05 -9.13 21.28
C LYS A 42 -5.73 -8.60 20.72
N TRP A 43 -5.08 -7.64 21.39
CA TRP A 43 -3.80 -7.12 20.94
C TRP A 43 -2.70 -8.15 21.17
N SER A 44 -1.71 -8.20 20.28
CA SER A 44 -0.58 -9.13 20.36
C SER A 44 0.24 -8.98 21.65
N LYS A 45 0.14 -7.82 22.30
CA LYS A 45 0.69 -7.57 23.63
C LYS A 45 -0.33 -6.85 24.50
N THR A 46 -0.77 -7.50 25.56
CA THR A 46 -1.66 -6.90 26.56
C THR A 46 -0.97 -5.72 27.23
N ILE A 47 -1.67 -4.58 27.34
CA ILE A 47 -1.16 -3.42 28.08
C ILE A 47 -1.13 -3.78 29.57
N THR A 48 0.05 -3.83 30.18
CA THR A 48 0.21 -4.21 31.59
C THR A 48 1.20 -3.29 32.30
N GLY A 49 1.24 -3.36 33.64
CA GLY A 49 2.26 -2.72 34.46
C GLY A 49 2.23 -1.19 34.43
N SER A 50 3.41 -0.58 34.26
CA SER A 50 3.59 0.88 34.33
C SER A 50 2.83 1.65 33.25
N VAL A 51 2.72 1.08 32.04
CA VAL A 51 2.01 1.70 30.92
C VAL A 51 0.51 1.75 31.20
N LEU A 52 -0.10 0.65 31.65
CA LEU A 52 -1.52 0.62 31.98
C LEU A 52 -1.85 1.63 33.09
N LYS A 53 -1.04 1.64 34.17
CA LYS A 53 -1.17 2.62 35.27
C LYS A 53 -1.04 4.06 34.78
N TRP A 54 -0.14 4.32 33.85
CA TRP A 54 0.05 5.64 33.28
C TRP A 54 -1.17 6.08 32.45
N VAL A 55 -1.70 5.21 31.57
CA VAL A 55 -2.89 5.50 30.76
C VAL A 55 -4.08 5.78 31.67
N MET A 56 -4.34 4.93 32.68
CA MET A 56 -5.46 5.10 33.62
C MET A 56 -5.45 6.43 34.37
N ARG A 57 -4.24 6.96 34.67
CA ARG A 57 -4.05 8.28 35.29
C ARG A 57 -4.30 9.43 34.33
N LYS A 58 -4.05 9.24 33.03
CA LYS A 58 -4.22 10.27 32.00
C LYS A 58 -5.64 10.34 31.45
N THR A 59 -6.47 9.31 31.65
CA THR A 59 -7.84 9.23 31.14
C THR A 59 -8.91 9.44 32.22
N VAL A 60 -8.63 10.25 33.25
CA VAL A 60 -9.64 10.62 34.26
C VAL A 60 -10.74 11.43 33.58
N GLY A 61 -12.02 11.10 33.84
CA GLY A 61 -13.18 11.75 33.22
C GLY A 61 -13.57 11.23 31.83
N PHE A 62 -12.81 10.29 31.26
CA PHE A 62 -13.16 9.69 29.98
C PHE A 62 -14.36 8.74 30.15
N THR A 63 -15.35 8.84 29.27
CA THR A 63 -16.46 7.88 29.18
C THR A 63 -16.01 6.56 28.56
N ASN A 64 -16.86 5.53 28.61
CA ASN A 64 -16.59 4.24 27.94
C ASN A 64 -16.29 4.45 26.44
N ALA A 65 -17.10 5.27 25.75
CA ALA A 65 -16.90 5.59 24.34
C ALA A 65 -15.56 6.31 24.08
N ALA A 66 -15.13 7.20 24.97
CA ALA A 66 -13.85 7.89 24.84
C ALA A 66 -12.66 6.95 25.04
N LEU A 67 -12.75 5.96 25.94
CA LEU A 67 -11.72 4.93 26.14
C LEU A 67 -11.66 3.96 24.95
N GLN A 68 -12.81 3.56 24.43
CA GLN A 68 -12.89 2.77 23.20
C GLN A 68 -12.26 3.53 22.02
N ALA A 69 -12.60 4.82 21.87
CA ALA A 69 -12.01 5.67 20.84
C ALA A 69 -10.50 5.81 21.02
N LEU A 70 -10.00 5.95 22.25
CA LEU A 70 -8.56 5.99 22.53
C LEU A 70 -7.85 4.72 22.04
N CYS A 71 -8.38 3.54 22.36
CA CYS A 71 -7.83 2.26 21.90
C CYS A 71 -7.87 2.13 20.37
N ALA A 72 -8.96 2.55 19.75
CA ALA A 72 -9.09 2.59 18.30
C ALA A 72 -8.05 3.53 17.65
N HIS A 73 -7.89 4.75 18.18
CA HIS A 73 -6.88 5.69 17.71
C HIS A 73 -5.46 5.16 17.91
N ALA A 74 -5.16 4.52 19.04
CA ALA A 74 -3.87 3.89 19.28
C ALA A 74 -3.56 2.80 18.25
N THR A 75 -4.57 2.01 17.87
CA THR A 75 -4.45 0.97 16.83
C THR A 75 -4.19 1.60 15.46
N ILE A 76 -4.94 2.65 15.11
CA ILE A 76 -4.75 3.41 13.86
C ILE A 76 -3.35 4.04 13.81
N ILE A 77 -2.88 4.61 14.92
CA ILE A 77 -1.53 5.17 15.02
C ILE A 77 -0.48 4.08 14.84
N ALA A 78 -0.66 2.90 15.44
CA ALA A 78 0.25 1.76 15.27
C ALA A 78 0.29 1.23 13.83
N LEU A 79 -0.77 1.46 13.06
CA LEU A 79 -0.87 1.11 11.64
C LEU A 79 -0.30 2.18 10.70
N ASN A 80 -0.02 3.38 11.21
CA ASN A 80 0.57 4.46 10.43
C ASN A 80 2.10 4.41 10.48
N SER A 81 2.74 4.85 9.41
CA SER A 81 4.16 5.19 9.48
C SER A 81 4.39 6.33 10.47
N ALA A 82 5.57 6.41 11.09
CA ALA A 82 5.86 7.43 12.11
C ALA A 82 5.73 8.87 11.57
N ASN A 83 6.02 9.09 10.29
CA ASN A 83 5.83 10.34 9.58
C ASN A 83 4.38 10.58 9.08
N LYS A 84 3.45 9.65 9.32
CA LYS A 84 2.03 9.71 8.95
C LYS A 84 1.74 9.77 7.44
N VAL A 85 2.72 9.46 6.59
CA VAL A 85 2.58 9.45 5.12
C VAL A 85 1.86 8.19 4.64
N PHE A 86 2.19 7.04 5.22
CA PHE A 86 1.63 5.75 4.86
C PHE A 86 0.74 5.20 5.98
N THR A 87 -0.28 4.46 5.59
CA THR A 87 -1.10 3.69 6.51
C THR A 87 -1.23 2.26 6.01
N LEU A 88 -1.19 1.29 6.93
CA LEU A 88 -1.50 -0.12 6.70
C LEU A 88 -2.92 -0.38 7.19
N GLY A 89 -3.70 -1.14 6.45
CA GLY A 89 -5.01 -1.53 6.94
C GLY A 89 -5.78 -2.42 5.97
N PHE A 90 -7.06 -2.59 6.27
CA PHE A 90 -7.95 -3.37 5.43
C PHE A 90 -8.63 -2.48 4.40
N TYR A 91 -8.39 -2.79 3.14
CA TYR A 91 -8.95 -2.13 1.98
C TYR A 91 -10.05 -2.99 1.37
N LYS A 92 -11.24 -2.39 1.22
CA LYS A 92 -12.41 -3.02 0.58
C LYS A 92 -12.81 -2.18 -0.64
N PRO A 93 -12.67 -2.71 -1.87
CA PRO A 93 -13.15 -2.03 -3.06
C PRO A 93 -14.65 -1.84 -3.02
N GLU A 94 -15.10 -0.73 -3.60
CA GLU A 94 -16.51 -0.48 -3.86
C GLU A 94 -17.12 -1.64 -4.65
N HIS A 95 -18.36 -1.98 -4.33
CA HIS A 95 -19.15 -3.01 -5.01
C HIS A 95 -18.56 -4.44 -4.94
N THR A 96 -17.62 -4.71 -4.02
CA THR A 96 -17.12 -6.07 -3.77
C THR A 96 -17.22 -6.44 -2.30
N ASN A 97 -17.33 -7.74 -2.01
CA ASN A 97 -17.18 -8.28 -0.65
C ASN A 97 -15.74 -8.68 -0.34
N ASN A 98 -14.82 -8.44 -1.27
CA ASN A 98 -13.43 -8.80 -1.14
C ASN A 98 -12.70 -7.78 -0.26
N THR A 99 -11.96 -8.26 0.73
CA THR A 99 -11.13 -7.40 1.56
C THR A 99 -9.68 -7.81 1.48
N TYR A 100 -8.81 -6.80 1.47
CA TYR A 100 -7.38 -6.97 1.30
C TYR A 100 -6.63 -6.24 2.41
N LEU A 101 -5.54 -6.82 2.90
CA LEU A 101 -4.54 -6.05 3.64
C LEU A 101 -3.76 -5.22 2.63
N GLY A 102 -3.72 -3.91 2.83
CA GLY A 102 -3.05 -2.99 1.92
C GLY A 102 -2.34 -1.86 2.63
N ILE A 103 -1.44 -1.21 1.89
CA ILE A 103 -0.76 0.02 2.31
C ILE A 103 -1.17 1.11 1.32
N TRP A 104 -1.51 2.30 1.81
CA TRP A 104 -1.82 3.46 0.97
C TRP A 104 -1.34 4.77 1.60
N TYR A 105 -1.36 5.84 0.80
CA TYR A 105 -1.07 7.18 1.26
C TYR A 105 -2.27 7.79 1.98
N LYS A 106 -2.03 8.40 3.13
CA LYS A 106 -3.09 8.87 4.03
C LYS A 106 -3.94 10.02 3.46
N ASP A 107 -3.30 11.00 2.84
CA ASP A 107 -3.94 12.26 2.43
C ASP A 107 -4.30 12.30 0.94
N TYR A 108 -4.48 11.13 0.32
CA TYR A 108 -4.70 11.03 -1.12
C TYR A 108 -6.15 10.67 -1.46
N SER A 109 -6.78 11.48 -2.32
CA SER A 109 -8.22 11.43 -2.63
C SER A 109 -8.73 10.07 -3.11
N SER A 110 -7.87 9.23 -3.71
CA SER A 110 -8.28 7.92 -4.20
C SER A 110 -8.15 6.78 -3.18
N ASN A 111 -7.43 6.97 -2.06
CA ASN A 111 -7.08 5.92 -1.09
C ASN A 111 -6.68 4.57 -1.72
N ARG A 112 -6.10 4.60 -2.93
CA ARG A 112 -5.77 3.39 -3.69
C ARG A 112 -4.51 2.73 -3.15
N PRO A 113 -4.54 1.43 -2.81
CA PRO A 113 -3.38 0.71 -2.27
C PRO A 113 -2.16 0.76 -3.19
N VAL A 114 -1.00 1.12 -2.63
CA VAL A 114 0.32 0.98 -3.26
C VAL A 114 0.91 -0.41 -3.05
N TRP A 115 0.40 -1.15 -2.08
CA TRP A 115 0.77 -2.53 -1.83
C TRP A 115 -0.45 -3.32 -1.34
N LEU A 116 -0.53 -4.60 -1.70
CA LEU A 116 -1.61 -5.52 -1.30
C LEU A 116 -1.00 -6.87 -0.92
N GLY A 117 -1.20 -7.29 0.33
CA GLY A 117 -0.59 -8.51 0.86
C GLY A 117 -1.27 -9.80 0.40
N ASN A 118 -2.58 -9.77 0.19
CA ASN A 118 -3.39 -10.94 -0.17
C ASN A 118 -4.14 -10.75 -1.50
N ARG A 119 -3.50 -10.11 -2.48
CA ARG A 119 -4.12 -9.75 -3.77
C ARG A 119 -4.69 -10.94 -4.56
N GLU A 120 -4.10 -12.13 -4.40
CA GLU A 120 -4.55 -13.37 -5.08
C GLU A 120 -5.62 -14.13 -4.28
N LYS A 121 -5.75 -13.85 -2.99
CA LYS A 121 -6.66 -14.54 -2.06
C LYS A 121 -7.39 -13.48 -1.22
N PRO A 122 -8.41 -12.80 -1.77
CA PRO A 122 -9.22 -11.87 -1.00
C PRO A 122 -9.92 -12.59 0.16
N ILE A 123 -10.15 -11.86 1.25
CA ILE A 123 -10.81 -12.38 2.44
C ILE A 123 -12.18 -11.74 2.59
N MET A 124 -13.16 -12.54 3.02
CA MET A 124 -14.46 -12.07 3.51
C MET A 124 -14.49 -12.15 5.04
N ASP A 125 -15.20 -11.23 5.70
CA ASP A 125 -15.44 -11.26 7.16
C ASP A 125 -14.17 -11.38 8.02
N ILE A 126 -13.28 -10.39 7.89
CA ILE A 126 -12.02 -10.31 8.65
C ILE A 126 -12.28 -10.28 10.15
N LEU A 127 -11.50 -11.07 10.87
CA LEU A 127 -11.46 -11.08 12.33
C LEU A 127 -10.28 -10.29 12.88
N ALA A 128 -9.08 -10.57 12.39
CA ALA A 128 -7.86 -10.01 12.95
C ALA A 128 -6.69 -10.05 11.95
N PHE A 129 -5.75 -9.16 12.20
CA PHE A 129 -4.39 -9.19 11.66
C PHE A 129 -3.44 -9.31 12.85
N SER A 130 -2.62 -10.36 12.89
CA SER A 130 -1.77 -10.64 14.04
C SER A 130 -0.52 -11.44 13.70
N ILE A 131 0.43 -11.42 14.62
CA ILE A 131 1.53 -12.39 14.67
C ILE A 131 1.05 -13.53 15.58
N SER A 132 1.04 -14.76 15.07
CA SER A 132 0.65 -15.94 15.85
C SER A 132 1.71 -16.31 16.89
N SER A 133 1.35 -17.15 17.85
CA SER A 133 2.31 -17.72 18.81
C SER A 133 3.44 -18.53 18.15
N ALA A 134 3.19 -19.06 16.96
CA ALA A 134 4.18 -19.74 16.12
C ALA A 134 5.00 -18.77 15.26
N GLY A 135 4.87 -17.45 15.49
CA GLY A 135 5.67 -16.45 14.80
C GLY A 135 5.26 -16.14 13.36
N LYS A 136 4.04 -16.51 12.98
CA LYS A 136 3.53 -16.31 11.61
C LYS A 136 2.74 -15.01 11.53
N LEU A 137 2.95 -14.24 10.48
CA LEU A 137 2.13 -13.06 10.21
C LEU A 137 0.88 -13.51 9.43
N ILE A 138 -0.28 -13.43 10.08
CA ILE A 138 -1.52 -13.98 9.54
C ILE A 138 -2.67 -12.97 9.54
N VAL A 139 -3.54 -13.09 8.56
CA VAL A 139 -4.86 -12.47 8.54
C VAL A 139 -5.90 -13.57 8.72
N THR A 140 -6.76 -13.45 9.72
CA THR A 140 -7.79 -14.44 10.05
C THR A 140 -9.19 -13.97 9.69
N SER A 141 -10.05 -14.93 9.39
CA SER A 141 -11.44 -14.74 8.98
C SER A 141 -12.34 -15.78 9.64
N ASN A 142 -13.64 -15.47 9.77
CA ASN A 142 -14.65 -16.42 10.21
C ASN A 142 -15.07 -17.42 9.12
N ARG A 143 -14.89 -17.07 7.84
CA ARG A 143 -15.45 -17.80 6.69
C ARG A 143 -14.41 -18.37 5.73
N SER A 144 -13.13 -18.11 5.99
CA SER A 144 -12.04 -18.54 5.12
C SER A 144 -10.81 -18.92 5.92
N ASP A 145 -9.98 -19.78 5.31
CA ASP A 145 -8.72 -20.19 5.91
C ASP A 145 -7.82 -18.98 6.18
N PRO A 146 -7.06 -18.97 7.28
CA PRO A 146 -6.11 -17.91 7.57
C PRO A 146 -5.12 -17.71 6.42
N ILE A 147 -4.88 -16.45 6.07
CA ILE A 147 -3.86 -16.09 5.07
C ILE A 147 -2.55 -15.83 5.77
N GLU A 148 -1.54 -16.62 5.42
CA GLU A 148 -0.17 -16.43 5.86
C GLU A 148 0.56 -15.47 4.91
N LEU A 149 0.95 -14.30 5.42
CA LEU A 149 1.79 -13.34 4.69
C LEU A 149 3.28 -13.62 4.88
N TYR A 150 3.61 -14.20 6.04
CA TYR A 150 4.97 -14.62 6.40
C TYR A 150 4.93 -15.82 7.34
N GLY A 151 5.72 -16.86 7.02
CA GLY A 151 5.74 -18.15 7.72
C GLY A 151 7.05 -18.52 8.43
N GLY A 152 7.98 -17.57 8.62
CA GLY A 152 9.41 -17.90 8.72
C GLY A 152 10.12 -17.82 10.08
N GLY A 153 9.50 -18.10 11.24
CA GLY A 153 10.28 -18.01 12.50
C GLY A 153 9.82 -18.86 13.69
N ASN A 154 10.73 -19.67 14.24
CA ASN A 154 10.70 -20.24 15.60
C ASN A 154 10.97 -19.18 16.69
N GLY A 155 10.41 -17.97 16.55
CA GLY A 155 10.74 -16.82 17.39
C GLY A 155 9.51 -16.27 18.11
N THR A 156 9.59 -16.14 19.44
CA THR A 156 8.51 -15.56 20.26
C THR A 156 8.58 -14.03 20.37
N ASN A 157 9.70 -13.41 19.96
CA ASN A 157 9.95 -11.97 20.07
C ASN A 157 10.05 -11.29 18.70
N MET A 158 8.92 -11.15 18.02
CA MET A 158 8.84 -10.46 16.73
C MET A 158 7.91 -9.27 16.79
N THR A 159 8.24 -8.24 16.02
CA THR A 159 7.41 -7.06 15.83
C THR A 159 7.21 -6.80 14.34
N ALA A 160 6.01 -6.37 13.98
CA ALA A 160 5.69 -5.88 12.65
C ALA A 160 5.54 -4.36 12.70
N MET A 161 6.09 -3.65 11.73
CA MET A 161 6.10 -2.18 11.73
C MET A 161 6.04 -1.62 10.30
N LEU A 162 5.26 -0.57 10.10
CA LEU A 162 5.26 0.22 8.87
C LEU A 162 6.32 1.32 8.96
N LEU A 163 7.33 1.27 8.11
CA LEU A 163 8.40 2.26 8.04
C LEU A 163 7.94 3.55 7.34
N ASN A 164 8.69 4.64 7.55
CA ASN A 164 8.44 5.94 6.90
C ASN A 164 8.54 5.91 5.37
N SER A 165 9.22 4.89 4.81
CA SER A 165 9.28 4.63 3.37
C SER A 165 8.04 3.94 2.82
N GLY A 166 7.12 3.47 3.67
CA GLY A 166 6.01 2.61 3.28
C GLY A 166 6.37 1.12 3.22
N ASN A 167 7.61 0.76 3.58
CA ASN A 167 8.01 -0.64 3.72
C ASN A 167 7.44 -1.23 5.01
N PHE A 168 6.65 -2.29 4.90
CA PHE A 168 6.11 -3.00 6.05
C PHE A 168 7.01 -4.18 6.38
N VAL A 169 7.58 -4.19 7.58
CA VAL A 169 8.63 -5.14 7.97
C VAL A 169 8.23 -5.98 9.16
N VAL A 170 8.62 -7.25 9.15
CA VAL A 170 8.65 -8.13 10.32
C VAL A 170 10.11 -8.30 10.73
N ARG A 171 10.40 -8.06 12.00
CA ARG A 171 11.76 -8.14 12.54
C ARG A 171 11.79 -8.75 13.93
N GLU A 172 12.97 -9.26 14.28
CA GLU A 172 13.27 -9.68 15.64
C GLU A 172 13.26 -8.48 16.59
N THR A 173 12.86 -8.72 17.83
CA THR A 173 12.96 -7.76 18.93
C THR A 173 13.99 -8.29 19.92
N ASN A 174 15.08 -7.55 20.07
CA ASN A 174 16.15 -7.90 21.00
C ASN A 174 15.65 -7.88 22.45
N ILE A 175 16.35 -8.54 23.37
CA ILE A 175 15.98 -8.62 24.80
C ILE A 175 15.85 -7.22 25.42
N ASN A 176 16.67 -6.26 25.00
CA ASN A 176 16.63 -4.87 25.44
C ASN A 176 15.51 -4.03 24.77
N GLY A 177 14.63 -4.65 23.97
CA GLY A 177 13.57 -3.98 23.23
C GLY A 177 14.03 -3.25 21.96
N SER A 178 15.32 -3.33 21.60
CA SER A 178 15.81 -2.69 20.38
C SER A 178 15.46 -3.48 19.12
N ALA A 179 15.54 -2.79 17.98
CA ALA A 179 15.31 -3.37 16.67
C ALA A 179 16.36 -4.42 16.34
N GLY A 180 15.93 -5.67 16.16
CA GLY A 180 16.77 -6.76 15.66
C GLY A 180 16.75 -6.86 14.14
N ARG A 181 17.16 -8.04 13.65
CA ARG A 181 17.25 -8.36 12.22
C ARG A 181 15.88 -8.33 11.53
N ILE A 182 15.84 -7.79 10.31
CA ILE A 182 14.66 -7.88 9.42
C ILE A 182 14.54 -9.31 8.90
N LEU A 183 13.37 -9.90 9.09
CA LEU A 183 13.05 -11.26 8.68
C LEU A 183 12.21 -11.31 7.40
N TRP A 184 11.37 -10.30 7.21
CA TRP A 184 10.49 -10.17 6.05
C TRP A 184 10.17 -8.69 5.82
N GLU A 185 10.00 -8.31 4.57
CA GLU A 185 9.63 -6.96 4.17
C GLU A 185 8.70 -6.94 2.97
N SER A 186 7.76 -6.00 2.93
CA SER A 186 6.78 -5.90 1.85
C SER A 186 7.42 -5.44 0.53
N PHE A 187 8.52 -4.70 0.59
CA PHE A 187 9.26 -4.22 -0.59
C PHE A 187 9.87 -5.35 -1.42
N ASP A 188 10.06 -6.51 -0.81
CA ASP A 188 10.49 -7.74 -1.46
C ASP A 188 9.36 -8.42 -2.25
N TYR A 189 8.09 -8.10 -1.95
CA TYR A 189 6.88 -8.61 -2.60
C TYR A 189 6.09 -7.45 -3.24
N PRO A 190 6.64 -6.76 -4.24
CA PRO A 190 5.94 -5.68 -4.92
C PRO A 190 4.63 -6.16 -5.58
N THR A 191 3.66 -5.25 -5.71
CA THR A 191 2.42 -5.49 -6.47
C THR A 191 2.49 -4.80 -7.83
N ASN A 192 1.74 -3.73 -8.06
CA ASN A 192 1.74 -2.97 -9.31
C ASN A 192 2.41 -1.60 -9.15
N THR A 193 2.98 -1.28 -8.00
CA THR A 193 3.52 0.06 -7.68
C THR A 193 4.97 -0.08 -7.20
N LEU A 194 5.86 0.78 -7.71
CA LEU A 194 7.21 0.99 -7.21
C LEU A 194 7.25 2.33 -6.47
N ASN A 195 7.51 2.27 -5.17
CA ASN A 195 7.70 3.44 -4.30
C ASN A 195 9.18 3.84 -4.24
N PRO A 196 9.48 5.08 -3.80
CA PRO A 196 10.86 5.51 -3.60
C PRO A 196 11.61 4.59 -2.64
N GLY A 197 12.82 4.18 -3.01
CA GLY A 197 13.67 3.25 -2.26
C GLY A 197 13.34 1.77 -2.43
N MET A 198 12.26 1.41 -3.15
CA MET A 198 12.03 0.02 -3.56
C MET A 198 13.05 -0.41 -4.60
N LYS A 199 13.38 -1.71 -4.62
CA LYS A 199 14.32 -2.31 -5.56
C LYS A 199 13.57 -3.12 -6.61
N LEU A 200 13.83 -2.86 -7.88
CA LEU A 200 13.37 -3.65 -9.02
C LEU A 200 14.58 -4.39 -9.61
N GLY A 201 14.58 -5.72 -9.60
CA GLY A 201 15.71 -6.53 -10.05
C GLY A 201 16.00 -7.71 -9.13
N VAL A 202 17.18 -8.34 -9.29
CA VAL A 202 17.51 -9.63 -8.71
C VAL A 202 18.42 -9.48 -7.49
N ASN A 203 18.11 -10.21 -6.42
CA ASN A 203 19.01 -10.49 -5.33
C ASN A 203 19.54 -11.92 -5.46
N TYR A 204 20.84 -12.06 -5.69
CA TYR A 204 21.47 -13.36 -5.92
C TYR A 204 21.67 -14.17 -4.63
N ARG A 205 21.67 -13.55 -3.45
CA ARG A 205 21.82 -14.27 -2.16
C ARG A 205 20.61 -15.13 -1.81
N ASN A 206 19.41 -14.62 -2.08
CA ASN A 206 18.16 -15.32 -1.78
C ASN A 206 17.37 -15.74 -3.04
N GLY A 207 17.96 -15.54 -4.24
CA GLY A 207 17.37 -15.90 -5.52
C GLY A 207 16.14 -15.06 -5.91
N ARG A 208 15.92 -13.93 -5.23
CA ARG A 208 14.67 -13.18 -5.34
C ARG A 208 14.72 -12.19 -6.49
N ASN A 209 13.80 -12.32 -7.44
CA ASN A 209 13.59 -11.34 -8.50
C ASN A 209 12.39 -10.44 -8.18
N ARG A 210 12.62 -9.12 -8.10
CA ARG A 210 11.61 -8.11 -7.79
C ARG A 210 11.17 -7.41 -9.07
N TYR A 211 9.90 -7.55 -9.42
CA TYR A 211 9.30 -6.91 -10.59
C TYR A 211 7.86 -6.51 -10.25
N LEU A 212 7.30 -5.49 -10.92
CA LEU A 212 5.89 -5.18 -10.73
C LEU A 212 5.04 -6.09 -11.61
N THR A 213 3.84 -6.40 -11.15
CA THR A 213 2.80 -7.10 -11.92
C THR A 213 1.53 -6.27 -11.89
N SER A 214 0.97 -5.97 -13.06
CA SER A 214 -0.25 -5.18 -13.19
C SER A 214 -1.40 -5.83 -12.43
N TRP A 215 -2.43 -5.05 -12.14
CA TRP A 215 -3.73 -5.63 -11.78
C TRP A 215 -4.36 -6.32 -12.98
N PHE A 216 -5.23 -7.29 -12.74
CA PHE A 216 -5.96 -7.98 -13.79
C PHE A 216 -6.95 -7.05 -14.49
N ALA A 217 -7.66 -6.23 -13.71
CA ALA A 217 -8.55 -5.19 -14.20
C ALA A 217 -8.66 -4.03 -13.19
N LEU A 218 -9.40 -2.98 -13.54
CA LEU A 218 -9.53 -1.77 -12.71
C LEU A 218 -9.95 -2.06 -11.25
N ASN A 219 -10.88 -3.00 -11.05
CA ASN A 219 -11.40 -3.42 -9.74
C ASN A 219 -11.08 -4.89 -9.41
N ASN A 220 -10.15 -5.51 -10.14
CA ASN A 220 -9.67 -6.86 -9.86
C ASN A 220 -8.16 -6.83 -9.65
N PHE A 221 -7.73 -6.95 -8.39
CA PHE A 221 -6.34 -6.80 -8.00
C PHE A 221 -5.50 -8.07 -8.11
N ALA A 222 -6.09 -9.19 -8.54
CA ALA A 222 -5.30 -10.36 -8.90
C ALA A 222 -4.23 -10.02 -9.93
N SER A 223 -3.22 -10.86 -10.07
CA SER A 223 -2.13 -10.64 -11.02
C SER A 223 -2.64 -10.57 -12.45
N GLY A 224 -2.32 -9.46 -13.13
CA GLY A 224 -2.60 -9.24 -14.54
C GLY A 224 -1.50 -9.80 -15.44
N ILE A 225 -1.57 -9.42 -16.71
CA ILE A 225 -0.71 -9.99 -17.77
C ILE A 225 0.55 -9.15 -18.06
N PHE A 226 0.66 -7.97 -17.47
CA PHE A 226 1.80 -7.08 -17.70
C PHE A 226 2.75 -7.10 -16.50
N THR A 227 4.04 -7.09 -16.80
CA THR A 227 5.10 -6.94 -15.80
C THR A 227 5.96 -5.73 -16.12
N LEU A 228 6.52 -5.09 -15.08
CA LEU A 228 7.57 -4.08 -15.19
C LEU A 228 8.84 -4.64 -14.56
N GLU A 229 9.88 -4.79 -15.36
CA GLU A 229 11.12 -5.48 -15.02
C GLU A 229 12.33 -4.55 -15.23
N TRP A 230 13.44 -4.87 -14.56
CA TRP A 230 14.74 -4.25 -14.79
C TRP A 230 15.60 -5.14 -15.68
N ASP A 231 16.16 -4.57 -16.75
CA ASP A 231 17.19 -5.20 -17.59
C ASP A 231 18.57 -4.66 -17.17
N PRO A 232 19.33 -5.42 -16.35
CA PRO A 232 20.64 -4.98 -15.88
C PRO A 232 21.67 -4.90 -16.99
N ALA A 233 21.53 -5.64 -18.10
CA ALA A 233 22.51 -5.63 -19.19
C ALA A 233 22.44 -4.32 -20.00
N ARG A 234 21.27 -3.70 -20.09
CA ARG A 234 21.03 -2.47 -20.86
C ARG A 234 20.65 -1.27 -19.98
N HIS A 235 20.67 -1.43 -18.66
CA HIS A 235 20.27 -0.42 -17.68
C HIS A 235 18.91 0.24 -17.98
N ARG A 236 17.90 -0.57 -18.30
CA ARG A 236 16.60 -0.07 -18.74
C ARG A 236 15.43 -0.81 -18.10
N LEU A 237 14.31 -0.10 -17.96
CA LEU A 237 13.02 -0.66 -17.55
C LEU A 237 12.31 -1.26 -18.77
N ILE A 238 11.71 -2.43 -18.56
CA ILE A 238 10.99 -3.17 -19.60
C ILE A 238 9.58 -3.45 -19.10
N VAL A 239 8.57 -3.02 -19.86
CA VAL A 239 7.22 -3.56 -19.72
C VAL A 239 7.10 -4.77 -20.63
N ARG A 240 6.72 -5.91 -20.07
CA ARG A 240 6.38 -7.10 -20.84
C ARG A 240 4.89 -7.38 -20.77
N ARG A 241 4.35 -7.91 -21.87
CA ARG A 241 3.08 -8.63 -21.87
C ARG A 241 3.41 -10.11 -21.95
N ARG A 242 3.24 -10.83 -20.84
CA ARG A 242 3.78 -12.20 -20.68
C ARG A 242 5.29 -12.22 -20.93
N ARG A 243 5.76 -12.79 -22.05
CA ARG A 243 7.19 -12.87 -22.39
C ARG A 243 7.63 -11.86 -23.44
N LEU A 244 6.69 -11.18 -24.10
CA LEU A 244 6.99 -10.24 -25.17
C LEU A 244 7.31 -8.87 -24.59
N VAL A 245 8.40 -8.26 -25.06
CA VAL A 245 8.71 -6.86 -24.76
C VAL A 245 7.62 -6.01 -25.40
N TYR A 246 6.90 -5.28 -24.57
CA TYR A 246 5.81 -4.40 -25.00
C TYR A 246 6.28 -2.94 -25.04
N TRP A 247 7.17 -2.55 -24.13
CA TRP A 247 7.75 -1.21 -24.08
C TRP A 247 9.07 -1.19 -23.32
N THR A 248 9.93 -0.23 -23.63
CA THR A 248 11.14 0.09 -22.85
C THR A 248 11.29 1.58 -22.66
N ASN A 249 11.83 1.99 -21.52
CA ASN A 249 12.08 3.39 -21.18
C ASN A 249 13.22 4.06 -21.99
N GLY A 250 13.94 3.30 -22.82
CA GLY A 250 15.06 3.79 -23.62
C GLY A 250 16.32 4.02 -22.78
N ASP A 251 17.27 4.77 -23.33
CA ASP A 251 18.54 5.03 -22.67
C ASP A 251 18.42 6.09 -21.56
N VAL A 252 19.34 6.02 -20.59
CA VAL A 252 19.48 7.03 -19.56
C VAL A 252 20.27 8.21 -20.11
N LYS A 253 19.73 9.42 -19.97
CA LYS A 253 20.37 10.66 -20.42
C LYS A 253 20.50 11.64 -19.25
N ASN A 254 21.57 12.43 -19.26
CA ASN A 254 21.70 13.55 -18.32
C ASN A 254 20.70 14.65 -18.70
N TYR A 255 19.98 15.16 -17.72
CA TYR A 255 19.01 16.22 -17.85
C TYR A 255 19.32 17.36 -16.90
N THR A 256 19.46 18.56 -17.46
CA THR A 256 19.66 19.80 -16.71
C THR A 256 18.49 20.73 -16.93
N ASN A 257 17.82 21.11 -15.84
CA ASN A 257 16.82 22.18 -15.84
C ASN A 257 17.44 23.45 -15.27
N GLU A 258 17.78 24.40 -16.14
CA GLU A 258 18.42 25.66 -15.75
C GLU A 258 17.54 26.52 -14.83
N ASN A 259 16.23 26.53 -15.07
CA ASN A 259 15.26 27.31 -14.28
C ASN A 259 15.20 26.83 -12.82
N SER A 260 15.36 25.52 -12.60
CA SER A 260 15.31 24.91 -11.26
C SER A 260 16.67 24.48 -10.72
N ARG A 261 17.77 24.76 -11.45
CA ARG A 261 19.14 24.27 -11.14
C ARG A 261 19.18 22.78 -10.79
N LEU A 262 18.38 21.98 -11.49
CA LEU A 262 18.29 20.54 -11.29
C LEU A 262 19.18 19.84 -12.30
N ASN A 263 20.06 18.96 -11.84
CA ASN A 263 20.89 18.11 -12.70
C ASN A 263 20.70 16.65 -12.27
N VAL A 264 20.02 15.86 -13.10
CA VAL A 264 19.57 14.51 -12.80
C VAL A 264 19.60 13.64 -14.05
N ASN A 265 19.46 12.34 -13.86
CA ASN A 265 19.26 11.40 -14.95
C ASN A 265 17.78 11.28 -15.29
N GLU A 266 17.46 11.27 -16.59
CA GLU A 266 16.13 10.98 -17.10
C GLU A 266 16.14 9.76 -18.01
N PHE A 267 14.95 9.21 -18.24
CA PHE A 267 14.73 8.17 -19.23
C PHE A 267 14.19 8.78 -20.52
N GLU A 268 14.73 8.33 -21.66
CA GLU A 268 14.39 8.83 -22.99
C GLU A 268 12.88 8.79 -23.29
N ASN A 269 12.21 7.69 -22.96
CA ASN A 269 10.80 7.45 -23.34
C ASN A 269 9.80 7.77 -22.22
N ILE A 270 10.18 8.58 -21.23
CA ILE A 270 9.24 9.09 -20.23
C ILE A 270 8.75 10.48 -20.64
N VAL A 271 7.42 10.65 -20.69
CA VAL A 271 6.76 11.86 -21.20
C VAL A 271 7.06 13.07 -20.32
N HIS A 272 7.11 12.89 -18.99
CA HIS A 272 7.33 13.98 -18.04
C HIS A 272 8.82 14.17 -17.73
N LYS A 273 9.30 15.41 -17.87
CA LYS A 273 10.67 15.78 -17.53
C LYS A 273 10.82 16.00 -16.02
N PRO A 274 11.97 15.62 -15.42
CA PRO A 274 12.22 15.84 -13.99
C PRO A 274 12.06 17.32 -13.59
N HIS A 275 11.43 17.58 -12.45
CA HIS A 275 11.28 18.93 -11.92
C HIS A 275 11.39 18.95 -10.39
N VAL A 276 11.87 20.04 -9.78
CA VAL A 276 12.13 20.08 -8.32
C VAL A 276 10.84 19.98 -7.50
N LEU A 277 9.76 20.55 -8.01
CA LEU A 277 8.46 20.56 -7.32
C LEU A 277 7.64 19.28 -7.56
N ASN A 278 7.83 18.62 -8.72
CA ASN A 278 6.96 17.58 -9.24
C ASN A 278 7.81 16.58 -10.03
N PHE A 279 7.55 15.27 -9.93
CA PHE A 279 8.34 14.25 -10.64
C PHE A 279 9.85 14.30 -10.32
N ASN A 280 10.16 14.47 -9.03
CA ASN A 280 11.48 14.77 -8.49
C ASN A 280 12.22 13.50 -8.05
N TYR A 281 12.71 12.71 -9.01
CA TYR A 281 13.46 11.49 -8.70
C TYR A 281 14.95 11.62 -8.99
N ASN A 282 15.74 10.90 -8.20
CA ASN A 282 17.12 10.57 -8.51
C ASN A 282 17.20 9.07 -8.79
N LEU A 283 17.62 8.72 -10.01
CA LEU A 283 17.72 7.33 -10.45
C LEU A 283 18.98 6.69 -9.89
N THR A 284 18.85 5.46 -9.41
CA THR A 284 19.96 4.65 -8.93
C THR A 284 19.87 3.26 -9.51
N TYR A 285 21.00 2.73 -9.95
CA TYR A 285 21.11 1.32 -10.29
C TYR A 285 22.39 0.79 -9.67
N VAL A 286 22.33 -0.46 -9.21
CA VAL A 286 23.44 -1.15 -8.55
C VAL A 286 23.66 -2.47 -9.24
N SER A 287 24.92 -2.77 -9.54
CA SER A 287 25.38 -4.08 -9.94
C SER A 287 26.70 -4.38 -9.21
N ASN A 288 26.69 -5.35 -8.31
CA ASN A 288 27.83 -5.62 -7.41
C ASN A 288 28.08 -7.11 -7.17
N GLY A 289 27.55 -7.99 -8.03
CA GLY A 289 27.64 -9.45 -7.89
C GLY A 289 26.79 -10.06 -6.77
N VAL A 290 26.19 -9.22 -5.91
CA VAL A 290 25.27 -9.64 -4.83
C VAL A 290 23.82 -9.34 -5.20
N GLU A 291 23.57 -8.15 -5.74
CA GLU A 291 22.28 -7.75 -6.28
C GLU A 291 22.49 -6.92 -7.56
N ASP A 292 21.54 -7.06 -8.48
CA ASP A 292 21.39 -6.21 -9.66
C ASP A 292 20.00 -5.58 -9.62
N TYR A 293 19.92 -4.27 -9.37
CA TYR A 293 18.62 -3.62 -9.25
C TYR A 293 18.61 -2.16 -9.69
N PHE A 294 17.43 -1.71 -10.07
CA PHE A 294 17.02 -0.33 -10.22
C PHE A 294 16.23 0.14 -9.00
N SER A 295 16.47 1.38 -8.59
CA SER A 295 15.70 2.09 -7.57
C SER A 295 15.72 3.58 -7.85
N TYR A 296 14.87 4.34 -7.17
CA TYR A 296 14.94 5.79 -7.22
C TYR A 296 14.62 6.38 -5.85
N SER A 297 15.14 7.56 -5.59
CA SER A 297 14.84 8.34 -4.38
C SER A 297 14.22 9.68 -4.74
N LEU A 298 13.43 10.25 -3.85
CA LEU A 298 12.92 11.61 -4.05
C LEU A 298 14.01 12.65 -3.81
N ILE A 299 14.07 13.67 -4.67
CA ILE A 299 14.94 14.83 -4.49
C ILE A 299 14.22 15.82 -3.59
N ILE A 300 14.73 15.97 -2.37
CA ILE A 300 14.11 16.82 -1.36
C ILE A 300 14.72 18.22 -1.43
N ASP A 301 13.91 19.22 -1.78
CA ASP A 301 14.29 20.61 -1.55
C ASP A 301 14.27 20.90 -0.04
N PRO A 302 15.42 21.27 0.58
CA PRO A 302 15.47 21.55 2.01
C PRO A 302 14.62 22.77 2.41
N LYS A 303 14.24 23.64 1.47
CA LYS A 303 13.39 24.82 1.71
C LYS A 303 11.90 24.50 1.76
N LEU A 304 11.48 23.32 1.30
CA LEU A 304 10.08 22.91 1.35
C LEU A 304 9.77 22.21 2.68
N SER A 305 8.70 22.64 3.35
CA SER A 305 8.18 21.94 4.52
C SER A 305 7.70 20.53 4.15
N PRO A 306 7.82 19.52 5.03
CA PRO A 306 7.37 18.16 4.75
C PRO A 306 5.94 18.05 4.22
N GLU A 307 5.05 18.93 4.68
CA GLU A 307 3.63 19.02 4.28
C GLU A 307 3.46 19.62 2.86
N ARG A 308 4.36 20.51 2.43
CA ARG A 308 4.32 21.12 1.09
C ARG A 308 5.08 20.32 0.04
N ARG A 309 5.87 19.33 0.46
CA ARG A 309 6.48 18.38 -0.47
C ARG A 309 5.37 17.46 -0.98
N LYS A 310 4.91 17.67 -2.21
CA LYS A 310 4.17 16.64 -2.95
C LYS A 310 5.14 15.48 -3.18
N THR A 311 5.12 14.53 -2.25
CA THR A 311 6.12 13.46 -2.08
C THR A 311 5.76 12.20 -2.86
N LEU A 312 4.90 12.31 -3.86
CA LEU A 312 4.43 11.18 -4.64
C LEU A 312 5.02 11.30 -6.03
N SER A 313 6.24 10.81 -6.18
CA SER A 313 6.67 10.29 -7.46
C SER A 313 6.69 8.79 -7.33
N LEU A 314 5.76 8.12 -8.01
CA LEU A 314 5.66 6.67 -8.01
C LEU A 314 5.43 6.13 -9.40
N LEU A 315 5.97 4.94 -9.65
CA LEU A 315 5.75 4.25 -10.92
C LEU A 315 4.70 3.17 -10.66
N ARG A 316 3.50 3.35 -11.22
CA ARG A 316 2.45 2.33 -11.16
C ARG A 316 2.17 1.75 -12.54
N LEU A 317 2.10 0.43 -12.60
CA LEU A 317 1.74 -0.33 -13.80
C LEU A 317 0.22 -0.55 -13.83
N LYS A 318 -0.46 0.06 -14.81
CA LYS A 318 -1.89 -0.14 -15.07
C LYS A 318 -2.15 -1.53 -15.66
N PHE A 319 -3.40 -1.98 -15.57
CA PHE A 319 -3.86 -3.26 -16.13
C PHE A 319 -3.70 -3.34 -17.67
N ASN A 320 -3.61 -2.21 -18.35
CA ASN A 320 -3.39 -2.10 -19.80
C ASN A 320 -1.90 -1.99 -20.20
N GLY A 321 -0.97 -2.03 -19.24
CA GLY A 321 0.47 -1.95 -19.47
C GLY A 321 1.07 -0.54 -19.42
N ASP A 322 0.26 0.50 -19.28
CA ASP A 322 0.77 1.87 -19.14
C ASP A 322 1.42 2.08 -17.76
N ILE A 323 2.50 2.87 -17.72
CA ILE A 323 3.10 3.37 -16.49
C ILE A 323 2.52 4.76 -16.20
N TYR A 324 2.13 5.01 -14.95
CA TYR A 324 1.59 6.31 -14.53
C TYR A 324 1.95 6.70 -13.10
N ASP A 325 1.91 8.01 -12.84
CA ASP A 325 1.96 8.62 -11.52
C ASP A 325 0.53 9.07 -11.16
N PRO A 326 0.01 8.81 -9.97
CA PRO A 326 -1.25 9.39 -9.54
C PRO A 326 -1.28 10.93 -9.59
N ASP A 327 -0.16 11.61 -9.32
CA ASP A 327 -0.08 13.07 -9.45
C ASP A 327 0.05 13.54 -10.91
N HIS A 328 0.42 12.62 -11.83
CA HIS A 328 0.67 12.87 -13.24
C HIS A 328 0.13 11.68 -14.09
N PRO A 329 -1.17 11.71 -14.46
CA PRO A 329 -1.87 10.54 -15.01
C PRO A 329 -1.33 9.96 -16.34
N ASP A 330 -0.29 10.57 -16.93
CA ASP A 330 0.28 10.27 -18.26
C ASP A 330 1.83 10.21 -18.27
N ILE A 331 2.50 9.46 -17.36
CA ILE A 331 3.97 9.22 -17.44
C ILE A 331 4.37 8.59 -18.78
N SER A 332 3.56 7.64 -19.28
CA SER A 332 3.72 7.02 -20.60
C SER A 332 2.37 6.52 -21.09
N GLN A 333 1.93 6.97 -22.27
CA GLN A 333 0.82 6.37 -23.01
C GLN A 333 1.40 5.25 -23.90
N VAL A 334 1.66 4.09 -23.32
CA VAL A 334 2.22 2.94 -24.05
C VAL A 334 1.25 2.48 -25.14
N SER A 335 -0.05 2.65 -24.90
CA SER A 335 -1.12 2.46 -25.88
C SER A 335 -1.02 3.34 -27.15
N VAL A 336 -0.40 4.52 -27.09
CA VAL A 336 -0.30 5.43 -28.24
C VAL A 336 0.95 5.17 -29.09
N ILE A 337 2.07 4.78 -28.45
CA ILE A 337 3.35 4.50 -29.13
C ILE A 337 3.21 3.30 -30.08
N VAL A 338 2.48 2.26 -29.68
CA VAL A 338 2.23 1.07 -30.55
C VAL A 338 1.44 1.45 -31.80
N ILE A 339 0.53 2.42 -31.71
CA ILE A 339 -0.24 2.89 -32.87
C ILE A 339 0.65 3.71 -33.81
N THR A 340 1.55 4.55 -33.26
CA THR A 340 2.41 5.41 -34.10
C THR A 340 3.49 4.62 -34.84
N GLU A 341 4.08 3.59 -34.21
CA GLU A 341 5.04 2.71 -34.88
C GLU A 341 4.36 1.75 -35.89
N ALA A 342 3.13 1.31 -35.62
CA ALA A 342 2.37 0.48 -36.56
C ALA A 342 1.89 1.25 -37.80
N VAL A 343 1.63 2.55 -37.69
CA VAL A 343 1.27 3.42 -38.84
C VAL A 343 2.47 3.61 -39.78
N ASN A 344 3.71 3.51 -39.28
CA ASN A 344 4.93 3.62 -40.10
C ASN A 344 5.30 2.33 -40.86
N TYR A 345 4.73 1.18 -40.50
CA TYR A 345 4.96 -0.10 -41.18
C TYR A 345 3.70 -0.59 -41.90
N GLY A 346 3.56 -0.23 -43.19
CA GLY A 346 2.78 -0.95 -44.21
C GLY A 346 1.34 -1.36 -43.82
N SER A 347 0.40 -0.47 -44.09
CA SER A 347 -0.98 -0.42 -43.56
C SER A 347 -1.95 -1.57 -43.88
N SER A 348 -1.61 -2.59 -44.68
CA SER A 348 -2.61 -3.61 -45.08
C SER A 348 -2.44 -4.99 -44.42
N GLN A 349 -1.21 -5.49 -44.25
CA GLN A 349 -0.99 -6.81 -43.62
C GLN A 349 -1.08 -6.75 -42.10
N VAL A 350 -0.67 -5.63 -41.50
CA VAL A 350 -0.64 -5.46 -40.04
C VAL A 350 -2.06 -5.25 -39.47
N ALA A 351 -2.94 -4.57 -40.20
CA ALA A 351 -4.35 -4.41 -39.81
C ALA A 351 -5.07 -5.77 -39.69
N GLY A 352 -4.78 -6.71 -40.59
CA GLY A 352 -5.33 -8.07 -40.54
C GLY A 352 -4.84 -8.89 -39.34
N ILE A 353 -3.59 -8.70 -38.92
CA ILE A 353 -2.99 -9.37 -37.76
C ILE A 353 -3.48 -8.76 -36.44
N ILE A 354 -3.67 -7.44 -36.40
CA ILE A 354 -4.22 -6.72 -35.24
C ILE A 354 -5.70 -7.11 -35.02
N MET A 355 -6.51 -7.13 -36.07
CA MET A 355 -7.93 -7.54 -35.97
C MET A 355 -8.08 -8.99 -35.51
N ARG A 356 -7.22 -9.91 -35.98
CA ARG A 356 -7.21 -11.32 -35.50
C ARG A 356 -6.82 -11.46 -34.03
N ASN A 357 -5.89 -10.64 -33.54
CA ASN A 357 -5.39 -10.73 -32.17
C ASN A 357 -6.24 -9.97 -31.13
N LEU A 358 -6.98 -8.94 -31.55
CA LEU A 358 -7.88 -8.19 -30.67
C LEU A 358 -9.23 -8.88 -30.47
N PHE A 359 -9.77 -9.53 -31.51
CA PHE A 359 -11.16 -10.01 -31.48
C PHE A 359 -11.34 -11.52 -31.39
N GLY A 360 -10.28 -12.33 -31.59
CA GLY A 360 -10.40 -13.78 -31.58
C GLY A 360 -11.24 -14.31 -32.76
N TYR A 361 -11.03 -15.56 -33.14
CA TYR A 361 -11.80 -16.20 -34.20
C TYR A 361 -13.28 -16.33 -33.79
N GLN A 362 -14.12 -15.38 -34.22
CA GLN A 362 -15.55 -15.56 -34.41
C GLN A 362 -15.83 -15.09 -35.84
N GLY A 363 -16.13 -16.05 -36.72
CA GLY A 363 -16.43 -15.76 -38.12
C GLY A 363 -17.65 -14.84 -38.20
N ILE A 364 -17.44 -13.64 -38.73
CA ILE A 364 -18.54 -12.79 -39.17
C ILE A 364 -18.76 -13.15 -40.63
N SER A 365 -19.86 -13.87 -40.88
CA SER A 365 -20.42 -14.08 -42.21
C SER A 365 -20.57 -12.74 -42.90
N LEU A 366 -20.05 -12.65 -44.12
CA LEU A 366 -20.46 -11.68 -45.10
C LEU A 366 -22.00 -11.69 -45.21
N MET A 367 -22.60 -10.51 -45.18
CA MET A 367 -23.84 -10.25 -45.89
C MET A 367 -23.69 -8.88 -46.56
N GLU A 368 -24.07 -8.86 -47.83
CA GLU A 368 -23.64 -7.98 -48.90
C GLU A 368 -24.27 -6.58 -48.89
N MET A 369 -23.53 -5.66 -49.54
CA MET A 369 -23.86 -4.31 -50.06
C MET A 369 -24.22 -3.19 -49.09
#